data_AF-A0A392MEM4-F1
#
_entry.id   AF-A0A392MEM4-F1
#
_cell.length_a   1.000
_cell.length_b   1.000
_cell.length_c   1.000
_cell.angle_alpha   90.00
_cell.angle_beta   90.00
_cell.angle_gamma   90.00
#
_symmetry.space_group_name_H-M   'P 1'
#
loop_
_entity.id
_entity.type
_entity.pdbx_description
1 polymer ?
#
loop_
_entity_poly.entity_id
_entity_poly.type
_entity_poly.pdbx_seq_one_letter_code
_entity_poly.pdbx_strand_id
1 'polypeptide(L)'
;VHGYRMSLWAEHTGTIEDCFLQPESLECVRRVRTMSEMNWKQFASNDVTEMGGHLLKYPVEVSRKGKVKPLPGHEEFPDVGGKIVGSFIAIQENLTI
;
A
#
# COMPACT_ATOMS: atom_id res chain seq x y z
N VAL A 1 8.93 -0.87 22.54
CA VAL A 1 8.65 -1.33 21.16
C VAL A 1 7.14 -1.50 20.90
N HIS A 2 6.39 -2.28 21.69
CA HIS A 2 4.95 -2.54 21.45
C HIS A 2 4.10 -1.25 21.34
N GLY A 3 4.13 -0.37 22.34
CA GLY A 3 3.35 0.87 22.31
C GLY A 3 3.71 1.79 21.14
N TYR A 4 4.99 1.85 20.76
CA TYR A 4 5.44 2.60 19.59
C TYR A 4 4.87 2.03 18.29
N ARG A 5 4.87 0.70 18.10
CA ARG A 5 4.22 0.04 16.96
C ARG A 5 2.73 0.39 16.90
N MET A 6 2.02 0.26 18.02
CA MET A 6 0.59 0.56 18.08
C MET A 6 0.30 2.04 17.77
N SER A 7 1.15 2.96 18.23
CA SER A 7 1.04 4.39 17.90
C SER A 7 1.20 4.65 16.41
N LEU A 8 2.22 4.05 15.76
CA LEU A 8 2.41 4.19 14.32
C LEU A 8 1.26 3.57 13.52
N TRP A 9 0.73 2.44 14.00
CA TRP A 9 -0.43 1.83 13.37
C TRP A 9 -1.67 2.71 13.50
N ALA A 10 -1.90 3.33 14.67
CA ALA A 10 -3.00 4.27 14.85
C ALA A 10 -2.88 5.48 13.90
N GLU A 11 -1.68 6.04 13.75
CA GLU A 11 -1.40 7.13 12.81
C GLU A 11 -1.68 6.75 11.35
N HIS A 12 -1.23 5.57 10.91
CA HIS A 12 -1.40 5.15 9.52
C HIS A 12 -2.78 4.58 9.21
N THR A 13 -3.45 3.96 10.18
CA THR A 13 -4.75 3.29 9.95
C THR A 13 -5.94 4.14 10.39
N GLY A 14 -5.71 5.20 11.17
CA GLY A 14 -6.75 6.09 11.71
C GLY A 14 -7.53 5.50 12.89
N THR A 15 -7.15 4.33 13.39
CA THR A 15 -7.89 3.61 14.43
C THR A 15 -6.99 2.67 15.21
N ILE A 16 -7.51 2.12 16.31
CA ILE A 16 -6.89 1.04 17.08
C ILE A 16 -7.90 -0.10 17.13
N GLU A 17 -7.49 -1.27 16.66
CA GLU A 17 -8.31 -2.48 16.68
C GLU A 17 -7.61 -3.60 17.46
N ASP A 18 -8.38 -4.45 18.14
CA ASP A 18 -7.84 -5.51 19.01
C ASP A 18 -6.94 -6.48 18.24
N CYS A 19 -7.24 -6.77 16.97
CA CYS A 19 -6.42 -7.64 16.14
C CYS A 19 -4.99 -7.10 15.94
N PHE A 20 -4.76 -5.79 16.09
CA PHE A 20 -3.42 -5.18 16.00
C PHE A 20 -2.49 -5.59 17.14
N LEU A 21 -3.03 -6.14 18.23
CA LEU A 21 -2.23 -6.72 19.31
C LEU A 21 -1.45 -7.96 18.84
N GLN A 22 -2.01 -8.73 17.90
CA GLN A 22 -1.45 -9.94 17.29
C GLN A 22 -1.21 -9.75 15.78
N PRO A 23 -0.19 -8.96 15.38
CA PRO A 23 0.06 -8.62 13.97
C PRO A 23 0.40 -9.82 13.08
N GLU A 24 0.86 -10.92 13.65
CA GLU A 24 1.13 -12.18 12.95
C GLU A 24 -0.14 -12.97 12.62
N SER A 25 -1.27 -12.62 13.23
CA SER A 25 -2.53 -13.32 12.99
C SER A 25 -3.05 -13.06 11.58
N LEU A 26 -3.66 -14.09 10.98
CA LEU A 26 -4.28 -13.97 9.66
C LEU A 26 -5.41 -12.94 9.64
N GLU A 27 -6.11 -12.80 10.77
CA GLU A 27 -7.13 -11.78 10.98
C GLU A 27 -6.55 -10.37 10.83
N CYS A 28 -5.49 -10.07 11.59
CA CYS A 28 -4.85 -8.76 11.57
C CYS A 28 -4.32 -8.41 10.16
N VAL A 29 -3.60 -9.33 9.52
CA VAL A 29 -3.05 -9.11 8.18
C VAL A 29 -4.17 -8.89 7.15
N ARG A 30 -5.28 -9.63 7.23
CA ARG A 30 -6.45 -9.42 6.35
C ARG A 30 -7.14 -8.09 6.61
N ARG A 31 -7.24 -7.67 7.87
CA ARG A 31 -7.85 -6.40 8.27
C ARG A 31 -7.04 -5.23 7.73
N VAL A 32 -5.74 -5.20 8.01
CA VAL A 32 -4.79 -4.19 7.52
C VAL A 32 -4.82 -4.10 5.99
N ARG A 33 -4.83 -5.24 5.29
CA ARG A 33 -4.96 -5.28 3.83
C ARG A 33 -6.27 -4.66 3.34
N THR A 34 -7.39 -4.97 3.99
CA THR A 34 -8.71 -4.45 3.58
C THR A 34 -8.76 -2.94 3.74
N MET A 35 -8.23 -2.42 4.85
CA MET A 35 -8.13 -0.97 5.08
C MET A 35 -7.27 -0.30 4.01
N SER A 36 -6.11 -0.88 3.70
CA SER A 36 -5.21 -0.31 2.71
C SER A 36 -5.75 -0.36 1.27
N GLU A 37 -6.56 -1.37 0.94
CA GLU A 37 -7.30 -1.45 -0.33
C GLU A 37 -8.42 -0.41 -0.42
N MET A 38 -9.14 -0.13 0.67
CA MET A 38 -10.15 0.94 0.70
C MET A 38 -9.50 2.32 0.57
N ASN A 39 -8.43 2.58 1.32
CA ASN A 39 -7.71 3.84 1.27
C ASN A 39 -7.09 4.08 -0.13
N TRP A 40 -6.55 3.03 -0.78
CA TRP A 40 -6.07 3.15 -2.17
C TRP A 40 -7.18 3.60 -3.13
N LYS A 41 -8.38 3.02 -3.03
CA LYS A 41 -9.51 3.40 -3.89
C LYS A 41 -9.92 4.87 -3.69
N GLN A 42 -9.88 5.35 -2.45
CA GLN A 42 -10.17 6.75 -2.14
C GLN A 42 -9.06 7.67 -2.67
N PHE A 43 -7.80 7.31 -2.43
CA PHE A 43 -6.63 8.06 -2.89
C PHE A 43 -6.56 8.19 -4.42
N ALA A 44 -6.84 7.11 -5.14
CA ALA A 44 -6.81 7.08 -6.60
C ALA A 44 -8.15 7.51 -7.25
N SER A 45 -9.11 8.00 -6.46
CA SER A 45 -10.38 8.53 -6.97
C SER A 45 -10.17 9.89 -7.65
N ASN A 46 -11.02 10.22 -8.62
CA ASN A 46 -11.06 11.58 -9.18
C ASN A 46 -11.63 12.60 -8.17
N ASP A 47 -12.43 12.13 -7.21
CA ASP A 47 -13.05 12.97 -6.19
C ASP A 47 -12.12 13.16 -4.98
N VAL A 48 -11.78 14.42 -4.71
CA VAL A 48 -10.99 14.77 -3.53
C VAL A 48 -11.87 14.68 -2.28
N THR A 49 -11.52 13.77 -1.38
CA THR A 49 -12.19 13.58 -0.10
C THR A 49 -11.16 13.46 1.02
N GLU A 50 -11.54 13.83 2.23
CA GLU A 50 -10.67 13.69 3.40
C GLU A 50 -10.44 12.20 3.69
N MET A 51 -9.17 11.81 3.84
CA MET A 51 -8.78 10.43 4.13
C MET A 51 -8.73 10.20 5.64
N GLY A 52 -9.37 9.13 6.10
CA GLY A 52 -9.34 8.74 7.53
C GLY A 52 -8.07 7.99 7.94
N GLY A 53 -7.27 7.52 6.98
CA GLY A 53 -6.02 6.79 7.22
C GLY A 53 -5.07 6.88 6.03
N HIS A 54 -3.79 6.72 6.30
CA HIS A 54 -2.69 6.96 5.35
C HIS A 54 -2.05 5.66 4.82
N LEU A 55 -2.39 4.51 5.39
CA LEU A 55 -1.90 3.23 4.90
C LEU A 55 -2.56 2.89 3.57
N LEU A 56 -1.77 2.81 2.50
CA LEU A 56 -2.21 2.43 1.17
C LEU A 56 -1.68 1.05 0.79
N LYS A 57 -2.48 0.27 0.08
CA LYS A 57 -1.96 -0.90 -0.63
C LYS A 57 -1.03 -0.38 -1.73
N TYR A 58 0.21 -0.86 -1.75
CA TYR A 58 1.09 -0.58 -2.87
C TYR A 58 0.44 -1.12 -4.16
N PRO A 59 0.33 -0.33 -5.25
CA PRO A 59 -0.59 -0.59 -6.36
C PRO A 59 -0.11 -1.67 -7.34
N VAL A 60 0.27 -2.82 -6.81
CA VAL A 60 0.70 -4.00 -7.54
C VAL A 60 -0.19 -5.20 -7.20
N GLU A 61 -0.24 -6.14 -8.14
CA GLU A 61 -0.73 -7.49 -7.91
C GLU A 61 0.38 -8.51 -8.07
N VAL A 62 0.29 -9.58 -7.28
CA VAL A 62 1.22 -10.71 -7.35
C VAL A 62 0.45 -11.91 -7.87
N SER A 63 0.83 -12.39 -9.05
CA SER A 63 0.22 -13.60 -9.62
C SER A 63 0.55 -14.85 -8.81
N ARG A 64 -0.18 -15.95 -9.06
CA ARG A 64 0.09 -17.26 -8.42
C ARG A 64 1.53 -17.76 -8.62
N LYS A 65 2.23 -17.31 -9.68
CA LYS A 65 3.63 -17.66 -9.96
C LYS A 65 4.64 -16.64 -9.40
N GLY A 66 4.21 -15.68 -8.58
CA GLY A 66 5.08 -14.65 -8.00
C GLY A 66 5.41 -13.49 -8.94
N LYS A 67 4.92 -13.48 -10.19
CA LYS A 67 5.11 -12.34 -11.10
C LYS A 67 4.34 -11.12 -10.59
N VAL A 68 5.05 -10.01 -10.41
CA VAL A 68 4.52 -8.69 -10.06
C VAL A 68 4.01 -7.99 -11.31
N LYS A 69 2.83 -7.37 -11.21
CA LYS A 69 2.20 -6.56 -12.25
C LYS A 69 1.57 -5.32 -11.62
N PRO A 70 1.33 -4.23 -12.37
CA PRO A 70 0.50 -3.14 -11.88
C PRO A 70 -0.91 -3.65 -11.56
N LEU A 71 -1.56 -3.02 -10.59
CA LEU A 71 -2.99 -3.24 -10.34
C LEU A 71 -3.78 -2.83 -11.61
N PRO A 72 -4.80 -3.60 -12.05
CA PRO A 72 -5.53 -3.29 -13.27
C PRO A 72 -6.12 -1.87 -13.25
N GLY A 73 -5.85 -1.09 -14.30
CA GLY A 73 -6.28 0.32 -14.41
C GLY A 73 -5.40 1.32 -13.64
N HIS A 74 -4.30 0.85 -13.06
CA HIS A 74 -3.33 1.65 -12.33
C HIS A 74 -1.91 1.28 -12.79
N GLU A 75 -1.60 1.55 -14.05
CA GLU A 75 -0.28 1.31 -14.64
C GLU A 75 0.76 2.36 -14.20
N GLU A 76 0.28 3.56 -13.89
CA GLU A 76 1.07 4.74 -13.50
C GLU A 76 0.62 5.26 -12.14
N PHE A 77 1.54 5.93 -11.42
CA PHE A 77 1.20 6.66 -10.21
C PHE A 77 0.21 7.79 -10.55
N PRO A 78 -0.84 8.00 -9.73
CA PRO A 78 -1.74 9.13 -9.89
C PRO A 78 -0.97 10.44 -10.05
N ASP A 79 -1.47 11.31 -10.94
CA ASP A 79 -1.00 12.67 -11.21
C ASP A 79 0.40 12.84 -11.85
N VAL A 80 1.31 11.87 -11.73
CA VAL A 80 2.71 12.02 -12.15
C VAL A 80 3.11 11.20 -13.39
N GLY A 81 2.34 10.17 -13.76
CA GLY A 81 2.59 9.36 -14.97
C GLY A 81 3.80 8.40 -14.88
N GLY A 82 4.38 8.22 -13.70
CA GLY A 82 5.48 7.28 -13.49
C GLY A 82 4.98 5.84 -13.43
N LYS A 83 5.60 4.91 -14.18
CA LYS A 83 5.20 3.49 -14.18
C LYS A 83 5.40 2.85 -12.81
N ILE A 84 4.34 2.23 -12.27
CA ILE A 84 4.36 1.61 -10.92
C ILE A 84 5.36 0.46 -10.80
N VAL A 85 5.51 -0.33 -11.87
CA VAL A 85 6.47 -1.45 -11.93
C VAL A 85 7.84 -1.01 -12.47
N GLY A 86 8.06 0.30 -12.58
CA GLY A 86 9.26 0.88 -13.16
C GLY A 86 9.37 0.66 -14.68
N SER A 87 10.50 1.09 -15.21
CA SER A 87 10.93 0.86 -16.58
C SER A 87 12.39 0.46 -16.56
N PHE A 88 12.75 -0.55 -17.35
CA PHE A 88 14.16 -0.83 -17.58
C PHE A 88 14.73 0.25 -18.52
N ILE A 89 15.58 1.10 -17.98
CA ILE A 89 16.39 2.03 -18.77
C ILE A 89 17.79 1.42 -18.79
N ALA A 90 18.45 1.42 -19.96
CA ALA A 90 19.82 0.92 -20.13
C ALA A 90 20.86 1.85 -19.45
N ILE A 91 20.71 2.05 -18.14
CA ILE A 91 21.62 2.76 -17.26
C ILE A 91 22.48 1.71 -16.56
N GLN A 92 23.74 2.02 -16.29
CA GLN A 92 24.61 1.12 -15.55
C GLN A 92 24.02 0.83 -14.17
N GLU A 93 23.95 -0.45 -13.80
CA GLU A 93 23.32 -0.90 -12.55
C GLU A 93 23.95 -0.26 -11.29
N ASN A 94 25.23 0.11 -11.35
CA ASN A 94 25.96 0.77 -10.25
C ASN A 94 25.56 2.23 -10.00
N LEU A 95 24.67 2.81 -10.80
CA LEU A 95 24.16 4.17 -10.63
C LEU A 95 22.78 4.20 -9.95
N THR A 96 22.16 3.04 -9.70
CA THR A 96 20.79 2.91 -9.18
C THR A 96 20.67 1.96 -7.98
N ILE A 97 21.81 1.58 -7.38
CA ILE A 97 21.90 0.75 -6.16
C ILE A 97 22.55 1.55 -5.04
#